data_AF-U9UIK0-F1
#
_entry.id   AF-U9UIK0-F1
#
_cell.length_a   1.000
_cell.length_b   1.000
_cell.length_c   1.000
_cell.angle_alpha   90.00
_cell.angle_beta   90.00
_cell.angle_gamma   90.00
#
_symmetry.space_group_name_H-M   'P 1'
#
loop_
_entity.id
_entity.type
_entity.pdbx_description
1 polymer ?
#
loop_
_entity_poly.entity_id
_entity_poly.type
_entity_poly.pdbx_seq_one_letter_code
_entity_poly.pdbx_strand_id
1 'polypeptide(L)' 'MSINLHDVLLRDFSSMLKDSNDHDAIIKVGEDSNMKEFFAHSSILKARSNYFRRALSIEWTTKKDNMIEFKKPNIDPA' A
#
# COMPACT_ATOMS: atom_id res chain seq x y z
N MET A 1 -2.64 -11.78 -33.64
CA MET A 1 -2.28 -12.24 -32.28
C MET A 1 -3.22 -11.54 -31.33
N SER A 2 -4.16 -12.27 -30.70
CA SER A 2 -5.08 -11.67 -29.72
C SER A 2 -4.28 -11.38 -28.46
N ILE A 3 -4.22 -10.12 -28.06
CA ILE A 3 -3.64 -9.74 -26.78
C ILE A 3 -4.68 -10.11 -25.73
N ASN A 4 -4.34 -11.05 -24.85
CA ASN A 4 -5.16 -11.30 -23.68
C ASN A 4 -4.99 -10.12 -22.73
N LEU A 5 -6.02 -9.27 -22.65
CA LEU A 5 -6.05 -8.11 -21.77
C LEU A 5 -5.69 -8.48 -20.33
N HIS A 6 -6.11 -9.66 -19.87
CA HIS A 6 -5.81 -10.14 -18.52
C HIS A 6 -4.31 -10.32 -18.30
N ASP A 7 -3.60 -10.92 -19.25
CA ASP A 7 -2.17 -11.22 -19.10
C ASP A 7 -1.33 -9.95 -19.14
N VAL A 8 -1.74 -8.97 -19.94
CA VAL A 8 -1.11 -7.64 -19.96
C VAL A 8 -1.33 -6.92 -18.64
N LEU A 9 -2.58 -6.83 -18.16
CA LEU A 9 -2.88 -6.18 -16.88
C LEU A 9 -2.16 -6.84 -15.71
N LEU A 10 -2.10 -8.17 -15.67
CA LEU A 10 -1.43 -8.90 -14.61
C LEU A 10 0.08 -8.60 -14.59
N ARG A 11 0.71 -8.52 -15.77
CA ARG A 11 2.13 -8.16 -15.88
C ARG A 11 2.37 -6.72 -15.42
N ASP A 12 1.51 -5.79 -15.80
CA ASP A 12 1.66 -4.38 -15.44
C ASP A 12 1.48 -4.18 -13.92
N PHE A 13 0.46 -4.80 -13.30
CA PHE A 13 0.32 -4.80 -11.84
C PHE A 13 1.49 -5.50 -11.13
N SER A 14 2.02 -6.58 -11.70
CA SER A 14 3.21 -7.25 -11.15
C SER A 14 4.45 -6.36 -11.20
N SER A 15 4.56 -5.50 -12.22
CA SER A 15 5.62 -4.49 -12.31
C SER A 15 5.42 -3.41 -11.25
N MET A 16 4.20 -2.87 -11.11
CA MET A 16 3.87 -1.89 -10.06
C MET A 16 4.07 -2.43 -8.65
N LEU A 17 3.91 -3.74 -8.42
CA LEU A 17 4.19 -4.35 -7.12
C LEU A 17 5.69 -4.40 -6.79
N LYS A 18 6.55 -4.44 -7.82
CA LYS A 18 8.01 -4.51 -7.67
C LYS A 18 8.65 -3.12 -7.66
N ASP A 19 8.09 -2.20 -8.43
CA ASP A 19 8.53 -0.82 -8.50
C ASP A 19 7.89 -0.03 -7.35
N SER A 20 8.71 0.61 -6.53
CA SER A 20 8.25 1.43 -5.42
C SER A 20 8.11 2.91 -5.77
N ASN A 21 8.28 3.34 -7.03
CA ASN A 21 8.37 4.76 -7.37
C ASN A 21 7.04 5.53 -7.25
N ASP A 22 5.90 4.90 -7.54
CA ASP A 22 4.57 5.56 -7.57
C ASP A 22 3.72 5.27 -6.31
N HIS A 23 4.37 5.00 -5.18
CA HIS A 23 3.68 4.74 -3.93
C HIS A 23 2.90 5.98 -3.44
N ASP A 24 1.69 5.75 -2.94
CA ASP A 24 0.81 6.80 -2.38
C ASP A 24 0.47 6.52 -0.90
N ALA A 25 1.09 5.51 -0.30
CA ALA A 25 0.91 5.15 1.10
C ALA A 25 2.23 4.76 1.79
N ILE A 26 2.38 5.22 3.03
CA ILE A 26 3.44 4.83 3.97
C ILE A 26 2.77 4.11 5.15
N ILE A 27 3.11 2.84 5.34
CA ILE A 27 2.68 2.05 6.50
C ILE A 27 3.80 2.07 7.53
N LYS A 28 3.55 2.65 8.71
CA LYS A 28 4.50 2.68 9.82
C LYS A 28 4.14 1.58 10.80
N VAL A 29 5.00 0.59 10.97
CA VAL A 29 4.77 -0.60 11.80
C VAL A 29 5.74 -0.60 12.98
N GLY A 30 5.26 -0.96 14.16
CA GLY A 30 6.02 -0.92 15.41
C GLY A 30 6.02 0.46 16.09
N GLU A 31 6.73 0.55 17.21
CA GLU A 31 6.86 1.76 18.03
C GLU A 31 8.34 2.10 18.30
N ASP A 32 8.58 3.36 18.59
CA ASP A 32 9.87 3.92 18.99
C ASP A 32 11.04 3.47 18.10
N SER A 33 12.04 2.82 18.70
CA SER A 33 13.28 2.40 18.05
C SER A 33 13.13 1.19 17.13
N ASN A 34 12.02 0.45 17.22
CA ASN A 34 11.77 -0.69 16.34
C ASN A 34 10.86 -0.31 15.15
N MET A 35 10.44 0.95 15.01
CA MET A 35 9.52 1.35 13.94
C MET A 35 10.15 1.18 12.55
N LYS A 36 9.41 0.54 11.63
CA LYS A 36 9.78 0.46 10.21
C LYS A 36 8.70 1.06 9.31
N GLU A 37 9.15 1.66 8.22
CA GLU A 37 8.30 2.24 7.18
C GLU A 37 8.25 1.33 5.95
N PHE A 38 7.03 1.11 5.45
CA PHE A 38 6.76 0.34 4.25
C PHE A 38 6.03 1.21 3.24
N PHE A 39 6.63 1.40 2.08
CA PHE A 39 6.05 2.14 0.96
C PHE A 39 5.15 1.22 0.15
N ALA A 40 3.92 1.64 -0.11
CA ALA A 40 2.90 0.81 -0.72
C ALA A 40 1.92 1.60 -1.59
N HIS A 41 1.18 0.85 -2.42
CA HIS A 41 0.12 1.37 -3.26
C HIS A 41 -1.24 1.12 -2.60
N SER A 42 -1.93 2.18 -2.20
CA SER A 42 -3.22 2.12 -1.52
C SER A 42 -4.28 1.43 -2.37
N SER A 43 -4.26 1.65 -3.68
CA SER A 43 -5.16 0.99 -4.65
C SER A 43 -5.05 -0.53 -4.59
N ILE A 44 -3.82 -1.06 -4.59
CA ILE A 44 -3.54 -2.49 -4.49
C ILE A 44 -4.00 -3.03 -3.13
N LEU A 45 -3.65 -2.37 -2.04
CA LEU A 45 -4.04 -2.80 -0.69
C LEU A 45 -5.58 -2.87 -0.54
N LYS A 46 -6.30 -1.85 -1.04
CA LYS A 46 -7.76 -1.79 -1.04
C LYS A 46 -8.39 -2.88 -1.90
N ALA A 47 -7.79 -3.22 -3.04
CA ALA A 47 -8.26 -4.29 -3.91
C ALA A 47 -8.04 -5.68 -3.29
N ARG A 48 -6.94 -5.88 -2.56
CA ARG A 48 -6.55 -7.17 -1.99
C ARG A 48 -7.15 -7.47 -0.62
N SER A 49 -7.59 -6.45 0.12
CA SER A 49 -8.04 -6.62 1.50
C SER A 49 -9.18 -5.69 1.87
N ASN A 50 -10.29 -6.29 2.32
CA ASN A 50 -11.41 -5.55 2.90
C ASN A 50 -11.00 -4.72 4.12
N TYR A 51 -10.00 -5.19 4.87
CA TYR A 51 -9.44 -4.45 6.00
C TYR A 51 -8.82 -3.13 5.51
N PHE A 52 -7.90 -3.18 4.55
CA PHE A 52 -7.28 -1.97 3.99
C PHE A 52 -8.26 -1.12 3.19
N ARG A 53 -9.25 -1.74 2.53
CA ARG A 53 -10.35 -1.02 1.87
C ARG A 53 -11.05 -0.07 2.83
N ARG A 54 -11.35 -0.52 4.04
CA ARG A 54 -11.95 0.29 5.10
C ARG A 54 -10.92 1.20 5.78
N ALA A 55 -9.78 0.65 6.20
CA ALA A 55 -8.78 1.37 6.98
C ALA A 55 -8.21 2.60 6.24
N LEU A 56 -8.05 2.49 4.92
CA LEU A 56 -7.53 3.57 4.06
C LEU A 56 -8.64 4.43 3.41
N SER A 57 -9.90 4.20 3.78
CA SER A 57 -11.05 5.05 3.39
C SER A 57 -11.59 5.87 4.56
N ILE A 58 -11.19 5.57 5.80
CA ILE A 58 -11.58 6.29 7.00
C ILE A 58 -10.68 7.53 7.15
N GLU A 59 -11.23 8.63 7.69
CA GLU A 59 -10.54 9.90 7.99
C GLU A 59 -9.33 9.76 8.95
N TRP A 60 -9.01 8.54 9.42
CA TRP A 60 -7.84 8.23 10.24
C TRP A 60 -6.51 8.28 9.47
N THR A 61 -6.55 8.34 8.14
CA THR A 61 -5.35 8.57 7.33
C THR A 61 -5.06 10.05 7.24
N THR A 62 -3.95 10.50 7.82
CA THR A 62 -3.42 11.84 7.54
C THR A 62 -2.88 11.85 6.12
N LYS A 63 -3.47 12.67 5.25
CA LYS A 63 -2.87 12.98 3.95
C LYS A 63 -1.90 14.13 4.16
N LYS A 64 -0.61 13.83 4.17
CA LYS A 64 0.44 14.83 4.13
C LYS A 64 1.08 14.77 2.75
N ASP A 65 1.12 15.88 2.03
CA ASP A 65 1.74 15.96 0.70
C ASP A 65 1.21 14.92 -0.31
N ASN A 66 -0.11 14.63 -0.28
CA ASN A 66 -0.80 13.58 -1.05
C ASN A 66 -0.45 12.12 -0.70
N MET A 67 0.40 11.90 0.31
CA MET A 67 0.76 10.57 0.82
C MET A 67 -0.17 10.16 1.96
N ILE A 68 -0.66 8.92 1.93
CA ILE A 68 -1.44 8.31 3.02
C ILE A 68 -0.48 7.79 4.09
N GLU A 69 -0.55 8.32 5.31
CA GLU A 69 0.16 7.73 6.45
C GLU A 69 -0.76 6.78 7.24
N PHE A 70 -0.33 5.54 7.42
CA PHE A 70 -1.08 4.51 8.15
C PHE A 70 -0.22 3.86 9.24
N LYS A 71 -0.60 4.05 10.51
CA LYS A 71 0.20 3.60 11.67
C LYS A 71 -0.32 2.28 12.27
N LYS A 72 0.61 1.39 12.58
CA LYS A 72 0.40 0.08 13.21
C LYS A 72 1.42 -0.17 14.32
N PRO A 73 1.28 0.54 15.46
CA PRO A 73 2.17 0.35 16.61
C PRO A 73 2.19 -1.07 17.16
N ASN A 74 1.02 -1.74 17.16
CA ASN A 74 0.83 -3.04 17.80
C ASN A 74 1.24 -4.24 16.92
N ILE A 75 2.08 -4.05 15.91
CA ILE A 75 2.55 -5.12 15.02
C ILE A 75 4.08 -5.08 15.03
N ASP A 76 4.71 -6.24 15.17
CA ASP A 76 6.16 -6.38 15.07
C ASP A 76 6.61 -6.23 13.61
N PRO A 77 7.49 -5.26 13.29
CA PRO A 77 8.01 -5.06 11.95
C PRO A 77 9.18 -5.98 11.58
N ALA A 78 9.63 -6.85 12.49
CA ALA A 78 10.75 -7.78 12.28
C ALA A 78 10.45 -8.87 11.24
#